data_AF-A0A382EKJ4-F1
#
_entry.id   AF-A0A382EKJ4-F1
#
_cell.length_a   1.000
_cell.length_b   1.000
_cell.length_c   1.000
_cell.angle_alpha   90.00
_cell.angle_beta   90.00
_cell.angle_gamma   90.00
#
_symmetry.space_group_name_H-M   'P 1'
#
loop_
_entity.id
_entity.type
_entity.pdbx_description
1 polymer ?
#
loop_
_entity_poly.entity_id
_entity_poly.type
_entity_poly.pdbx_seq_one_letter_code
_entity_poly.pdbx_strand_id
1 'polypeptide(L)' 'MEASFKRQVIVLGVGAVVFLALLAMPTPEALTPEGQRMLAVTALMAIWWIGEGTSISVTALLPLVLFPLL' A
#
# COMPACT_ATOMS: atom_id res chain seq x y z
N MET A 1 23.54 -11.37 6.76
CA MET A 1 22.11 -11.62 7.08
C MET A 1 21.31 -10.34 7.34
N GLU A 2 21.91 -9.23 7.80
CA GLU A 2 21.18 -8.01 8.23
C GLU A 2 20.57 -7.14 7.10
N ALA A 3 21.16 -7.16 5.90
CA ALA A 3 20.79 -6.22 4.83
C ALA A 3 19.36 -6.42 4.27
N SER A 4 18.90 -7.68 4.22
CA SER A 4 17.58 -8.02 3.68
C SER A 4 16.44 -7.52 4.59
N PHE A 5 16.58 -7.72 5.90
CA PHE A 5 15.58 -7.31 6.88
C PHE A 5 15.41 -5.78 6.92
N LYS A 6 16.51 -5.02 6.89
CA LYS A 6 16.46 -3.56 6.83
C LYS A 6 15.73 -3.06 5.57
N ARG A 7 15.97 -3.69 4.41
CA ARG A 7 15.23 -3.38 3.16
C ARG A 7 13.73 -3.64 3.31
N GLN A 8 13.33 -4.78 3.87
CA GLN A 8 11.91 -5.11 4.04
C GLN A 8 11.19 -4.08 4.92
N VAL A 9 11.78 -3.69 6.04
CA VAL A 9 11.21 -2.68 6.93
C VAL A 9 11.05 -1.33 6.22
N ILE A 10 12.05 -0.93 5.42
CA ILE A 10 11.98 0.31 4.64
C ILE A 10 10.85 0.24 3.61
N VAL A 11 10.74 -0.85 2.85
CA VAL A 11 9.69 -1.03 1.84
C VAL A 11 8.30 -1.03 2.48
N LEU A 12 8.15 -1.73 3.60
CA LEU A 12 6.91 -1.75 4.38
C LEU A 12 6.50 -0.35 4.82
N GLY A 13 7.45 0.38 5.43
CA GLY A 13 7.25 1.74 5.89
C GLY A 13 6.91 2.72 4.76
N VAL A 14 7.65 2.66 3.64
CA VAL A 14 7.39 3.49 2.46
C VAL A 14 6.00 3.22 1.90
N GLY A 15 5.61 1.94 1.76
CA GLY A 15 4.27 1.59 1.28
C GLY A 15 3.17 2.14 2.20
N ALA A 16 3.32 1.99 3.51
CA ALA A 16 2.35 2.51 4.49
C ALA A 16 2.26 4.05 4.44
N VAL A 17 3.39 4.75 4.32
CA VAL A 17 3.42 6.21 4.19
C VAL A 17 2.73 6.66 2.90
N VAL A 18 3.00 6.01 1.76
CA VAL A 18 2.34 6.33 0.48
C VAL A 18 0.84 6.09 0.55
N PHE A 19 0.41 4.97 1.13
CA PHE A 19 -1.02 4.66 1.33
C PHE A 19 -1.73 5.76 2.14
N LEU A 20 -1.17 6.12 3.30
CA LEU A 20 -1.75 7.15 4.15
C LEU A 20 -1.74 8.53 3.48
N ALA A 21 -0.67 8.87 2.78
CA ALA A 21 -0.59 10.13 2.03
C ALA A 21 -1.66 10.21 0.93
N LEU A 22 -1.87 9.12 0.19
CA LEU A 22 -2.90 9.04 -0.84
C LEU A 22 -4.31 9.11 -0.26
N LEU A 23 -4.57 8.65 0.96
CA LEU A 23 -5.87 8.80 1.62
C LEU A 23 -6.06 10.18 2.26
N ALA A 24 -5.00 10.80 2.75
CA ALA A 24 -5.06 12.09 3.45
C ALA A 24 -5.15 13.29 2.49
N MET A 25 -4.67 13.14 1.26
CA MET A 25 -4.79 14.20 0.25
C MET A 25 -6.25 14.37 -0.22
N PRO A 26 -6.63 15.58 -0.67
CA PRO A 26 -7.94 15.80 -1.28
C PRO A 26 -8.15 14.87 -2.48
N THR A 27 -9.38 14.37 -2.63
CA THR A 27 -9.75 13.56 -3.81
C THR A 27 -9.54 14.36 -5.08
N PRO A 28 -8.71 13.89 -6.03
CA PRO A 28 -8.56 14.54 -7.32
C PRO A 28 -9.90 14.59 -8.05
N GLU A 29 -10.21 15.68 -8.75
CA GLU A 29 -11.48 15.85 -9.48
C GLU A 29 -11.74 14.75 -10.51
N ALA A 30 -10.67 14.11 -11.02
CA ALA A 30 -10.75 13.01 -11.97
C ALA A 30 -11.14 11.66 -11.34
N LEU A 31 -11.25 11.56 -10.01
CA LEU A 31 -11.52 10.32 -9.28
C LEU A 31 -12.74 10.46 -8.37
N THR A 32 -13.48 9.37 -8.20
CA THR A 32 -14.43 9.25 -7.09
C THR A 32 -13.67 8.94 -5.79
N PRO A 33 -14.27 9.18 -4.61
CA PRO A 33 -13.67 8.78 -3.33
C PRO A 33 -13.30 7.29 -3.28
N GLU A 34 -14.13 6.42 -3.85
CA GLU A 34 -13.87 4.98 -3.96
C GLU A 34 -12.69 4.70 -4.89
N GLY A 35 -12.59 5.45 -6.00
CA GLY A 35 -11.45 5.39 -6.92
C GLY A 35 -10.12 5.77 -6.24
N GLN A 36 -10.13 6.78 -5.36
CA GLN A 36 -8.95 7.15 -4.57
C GLN A 36 -8.58 6.06 -3.56
N ARG A 37 -9.56 5.43 -2.89
CA ARG A 37 -9.30 4.29 -1.99
C ARG A 37 -8.71 3.11 -2.74
N MET A 38 -9.24 2.80 -3.92
CA MET A 38 -8.69 1.76 -4.81
C MET A 38 -7.25 2.08 -5.18
N LEU A 39 -6.97 3.32 -5.62
CA LEU A 39 -5.61 3.78 -5.94
C LEU A 39 -4.65 3.61 -4.76
N ALA A 40 -5.07 4.02 -3.55
CA ALA A 40 -4.25 3.91 -2.35
C ALA A 40 -3.89 2.45 -2.05
N VAL A 41 -4.87 1.54 -2.06
CA VAL A 41 -4.65 0.11 -1.82
C VAL A 41 -3.77 -0.50 -2.92
N THR A 42 -4.00 -0.17 -4.19
CA THR A 42 -3.18 -0.66 -5.31
C THR A 42 -1.74 -0.17 -5.21
N ALA A 43 -1.52 1.10 -4.86
CA ALA A 43 -0.17 1.66 -4.69
C ALA A 43 0.58 0.96 -3.53
N LEU A 44 -0.09 0.74 -2.40
CA LEU A 44 0.45 -0.02 -1.27
C LEU A 44 0.92 -1.42 -1.71
N MET A 45 0.06 -2.15 -2.43
CA MET A 45 0.36 -3.49 -2.92
C MET A 45 1.51 -3.48 -3.92
N ALA A 46 1.53 -2.54 -4.86
CA ALA A 46 2.59 -2.41 -5.85
C ALA A 46 3.96 -2.19 -5.18
N ILE A 47 4.03 -1.33 -4.17
CA ILE A 47 5.26 -1.07 -3.41
C ILE A 47 5.72 -2.33 -2.67
N TRP A 48 4.80 -3.02 -1.97
CA TRP A 48 5.16 -4.21 -1.19
C TRP A 48 5.51 -5.42 -2.06
N TRP A 49 4.87 -5.61 -3.21
CA TRP A 49 5.22 -6.66 -4.16
C TRP A 49 6.57 -6.41 -4.84
N ILE A 50 6.76 -5.23 -5.43
CA ILE A 50 8.00 -4.91 -6.17
C ILE A 50 9.19 -4.81 -5.22
N GLY A 51 8.98 -4.23 -4.04
CA GLY A 51 10.00 -4.10 -3.01
C GLY A 51 10.19 -5.36 -2.15
N GLU A 52 9.40 -6.41 -2.38
CA GLU A 52 9.41 -7.67 -1.61
C GLU A 52 9.36 -7.44 -0.08
N GLY A 53 8.51 -6.48 0.35
CA GLY A 53 8.36 -6.11 1.76
C GLY A 53 7.77 -7.25 2.60
N THR A 54 6.94 -8.11 1.99
CA THR A 54 6.36 -9.33 2.57
C THR A 54 6.23 -10.42 1.51
N SER A 55 5.73 -11.60 1.89
CA SER A 55 5.32 -12.62 0.91
C SER A 55 4.20 -12.10 0.01
N ILE A 56 4.23 -12.51 -1.28
CA ILE A 56 3.21 -12.17 -2.27
C ILE A 56 1.81 -12.53 -1.77
N SER A 57 1.67 -13.69 -1.10
CA SER A 57 0.40 -14.14 -0.53
C SER A 57 -0.12 -13.22 0.57
N VAL A 58 0.76 -12.68 1.42
CA VAL A 58 0.37 -11.76 2.50
C VAL A 58 -0.10 -10.43 1.91
N THR A 59 0.64 -9.89 0.93
CA THR A 59 0.26 -8.63 0.26
C THR A 59 -1.06 -8.77 -0.49
N ALA A 60 -1.34 -9.93 -1.09
CA ALA A 60 -2.59 -10.21 -1.80
C ALA A 60 -3.84 -10.22 -0.89
N LEU A 61 -3.68 -10.38 0.42
CA LEU A 61 -4.79 -10.34 1.38
C LEU A 61 -5.19 -8.92 1.78
N LEU A 62 -4.35 -7.91 1.50
CA LEU A 62 -4.61 -6.52 1.89
C LEU A 62 -5.98 -6.00 1.42
N PRO A 63 -6.41 -6.18 0.16
CA PRO A 63 -7.71 -5.67 -0.30
C PRO A 63 -8.89 -6.23 0.49
N LEU A 64 -8.82 -7.50 0.89
CA LEU A 64 -9.89 -8.17 1.62
C LEU A 64 -10.13 -7.54 2.99
N VAL A 65 -9.07 -6.99 3.60
CA VAL A 65 -9.15 -6.31 4.90
C VAL A 65 -9.37 -4.82 4.73
N LEU A 66 -8.67 -4.18 3.80
CA LEU A 66 -8.69 -2.72 3.66
C LEU A 66 -9.96 -2.21 3.01
N PHE A 67 -10.52 -2.87 1.99
CA PHE A 67 -11.73 -2.35 1.34
C PHE A 67 -12.96 -2.29 2.24
N PRO A 68 -13.24 -3.27 3.12
CA PRO A 68 -14.33 -3.13 4.09
C PRO A 68 -14.12 -2.02 5.13
N LEU A 69 -12.87 -1.60 5.37
CA LEU A 69 -12.52 -0.60 6.38
C LEU A 69 -12.44 0.83 5.84
N LEU A 70 -12.35 0.99 4.52
CA LEU A 70 -12.17 2.28 3.83
C LEU A 70 -13.47 2.81 3.26
#